data_AF-A0AAN8XNU9-F1
#
_entry.id   AF-A0AAN8XNU9-F1
#
_cell.length_a   1.000
_cell.length_b   1.000
_cell.length_c   1.000
_cell.angle_alpha   90.00
_cell.angle_beta   90.00
_cell.angle_gamma   90.00
#
_symmetry.space_group_name_H-M   'P 1'
#
loop_
_entity.id
_entity.type
_entity.pdbx_description
1 polymer ?
#
loop_
_entity_poly.entity_id
_entity_poly.type
_entity_poly.pdbx_seq_one_letter_code
_entity_poly.pdbx_strand_id
1 'polypeptide(L)' 'YRALYNYKPQNDDELELLESDIVLVMEKCDDGWFVGTSRRTGLFGTFPGNYVEK' A
#
# COMPACT_ATOMS: atom_id res chain seq x y z
N TYR A 1 4.77 -0.29 7.55
CA TYR A 1 4.47 1.04 7.01
C TYR A 1 3.05 1.38 7.37
N ARG A 2 2.80 2.56 7.89
CA ARG A 2 1.47 3.05 8.24
C ARG A 2 0.94 3.92 7.11
N ALA A 3 -0.28 3.64 6.64
CA ALA A 3 -0.94 4.47 5.65
C ALA A 3 -1.31 5.83 6.26
N LEU A 4 -0.94 6.90 5.56
CA LEU A 4 -1.24 8.29 5.91
C LEU A 4 -2.57 8.76 5.32
N TYR A 5 -2.97 8.15 4.20
CA TYR A 5 -4.16 8.54 3.45
C TYR A 5 -4.89 7.31 2.91
N ASN A 6 -6.18 7.47 2.66
CA ASN A 6 -6.96 6.47 1.94
C ASN A 6 -6.52 6.42 0.47
N TYR A 7 -6.34 5.22 -0.06
CA TYR A 7 -6.07 4.97 -1.47
C TYR A 7 -7.05 3.94 -2.00
N LYS A 8 -7.78 4.31 -3.05
CA LYS A 8 -8.69 3.41 -3.75
C LYS A 8 -7.98 2.85 -4.98
N PRO A 9 -7.88 1.51 -5.13
CA PRO A 9 -7.33 0.87 -6.32
C PRO A 9 -8.01 1.36 -7.60
N GLN A 10 -7.21 1.69 -8.60
CA GLN A 10 -7.60 2.00 -9.97
C GLN A 10 -7.47 0.76 -10.88
N ASN A 11 -6.54 -0.13 -10.56
CA ASN A 11 -6.31 -1.40 -11.25
C ASN A 11 -6.46 -2.59 -10.30
N ASP A 12 -6.71 -3.79 -10.84
CA ASP A 12 -6.99 -5.00 -10.05
C ASP A 12 -5.75 -5.52 -9.28
N ASP A 13 -4.55 -5.11 -9.67
CA ASP A 13 -3.28 -5.45 -9.03
C ASP A 13 -2.88 -4.47 -7.90
N GLU A 14 -3.64 -3.40 -7.70
CA GLU A 14 -3.39 -2.38 -6.69
C GLU A 14 -4.06 -2.72 -5.36
N LEU A 15 -3.37 -2.35 -4.26
CA LEU A 15 -3.80 -2.58 -2.90
C LEU A 15 -4.53 -1.34 -2.34
N GLU A 16 -5.73 -1.57 -1.79
CA GLU A 16 -6.44 -0.54 -1.03
C GLU A 16 -5.67 -0.14 0.24
N LEU A 17 -5.52 1.16 0.46
CA LEU A 17 -5.03 1.72 1.72
C LEU A 17 -6.16 2.41 2.45
N LEU A 18 -6.26 2.20 3.75
CA LEU A 18 -7.04 3.05 4.64
C LEU A 18 -6.09 3.79 5.58
N GLU A 19 -6.37 5.06 5.84
CA GLU A 19 -5.63 5.87 6.79
C GLU A 19 -5.47 5.13 8.12
N SER A 20 -4.26 5.16 8.66
CA SER A 20 -3.81 4.43 9.85
C SER A 20 -3.65 2.92 9.72
N ASP A 21 -3.95 2.29 8.58
CA ASP A 21 -3.68 0.86 8.37
C ASP A 21 -2.19 0.55 8.33
N ILE A 22 -1.86 -0.68 8.70
CA ILE A 22 -0.50 -1.21 8.61
C ILE A 22 -0.36 -2.06 7.35
N VAL A 23 0.63 -1.72 6.53
CA VAL A 23 1.02 -2.46 5.34
C VAL A 23 2.44 -2.98 5.50
N LEU A 24 2.63 -4.26 5.17
CA LEU A 24 3.93 -4.89 5.07
C LEU A 24 4.48 -4.65 3.67
N VAL A 25 5.45 -3.74 3.54
CA VAL A 25 6.16 -3.50 2.27
C VAL A 25 7.15 -4.62 2.04
N MET A 26 7.04 -5.28 0.89
CA MET A 26 7.94 -6.32 0.40
C MET A 26 8.95 -5.75 -0.59
N GLU A 27 8.53 -4.86 -1.48
CA GLU A 27 9.37 -4.25 -2.51
C GLU A 27 9.06 -2.76 -2.68
N LYS A 28 10.08 -1.98 -3.07
CA LYS A 28 9.94 -0.58 -3.47
C LYS A 28 10.48 -0.44 -4.88
N CYS A 29 9.61 -0.10 -5.82
CA CYS A 29 9.95 0.09 -7.21
C CYS A 29 10.45 1.53 -7.44
N ASP A 30 11.28 1.72 -8.47
CA ASP A 30 11.90 3.01 -8.79
C ASP A 30 10.91 4.05 -9.35
N ASP A 31 9.70 3.62 -9.70
CA ASP A 31 8.60 4.46 -10.18
C ASP A 31 7.76 5.09 -9.05
N GLY A 32 8.13 4.83 -7.79
CA GLY A 32 7.44 5.35 -6.60
C GLY A 32 6.33 4.46 -6.06
N TRP A 33 6.10 3.28 -6.67
CA TRP A 33 5.16 2.29 -6.18
C TRP A 33 5.82 1.27 -5.27
N PHE A 34 5.10 0.87 -4.22
CA PHE A 34 5.52 -0.19 -3.31
C PHE A 34 4.65 -1.41 -3.52
N VAL A 35 5.22 -2.60 -3.34
CA VAL A 35 4.51 -3.87 -3.31
C VAL A 35 4.39 -4.31 -1.86
N GLY A 36 3.21 -4.73 -1.44
CA GLY A 36 3.03 -5.19 -0.07
C GLY A 36 1.71 -5.87 0.22
N THR A 37 1.52 -6.22 1.48
CA THR A 37 0.32 -6.89 1.99
C THR A 37 -0.33 -6.05 3.07
N SER A 38 -1.63 -5.82 2.96
CA SER A 38 -2.42 -5.15 3.99
C SER A 38 -2.57 -6.09 5.18
N ARG A 39 -2.22 -5.62 6.39
CA ARG A 39 -2.40 -6.40 7.61
C ARG A 39 -3.88 -6.52 7.99
N ARG A 40 -4.73 -5.57 7.55
CA ARG A 40 -6.17 -5.56 7.84
C ARG A 40 -6.92 -6.62 7.03
N THR A 41 -6.66 -6.70 5.72
CA THR A 41 -7.42 -7.57 4.81
C THR A 41 -6.66 -8.83 4.41
N GLY A 42 -5.34 -8.88 4.59
CA GLY A 42 -4.48 -9.93 4.07
C GLY A 42 -4.27 -9.88 2.55
N LEU A 43 -4.84 -8.88 1.86
CA LEU A 43 -4.67 -8.72 0.42
C LEU A 43 -3.28 -8.20 0.09
N PHE A 44 -2.75 -8.61 -1.06
CA PHE A 44 -1.49 -8.14 -1.61
C PHE A 44 -1.75 -7.30 -2.87
N GLY A 45 -0.88 -6.35 -3.14
CA GLY A 45 -0.92 -5.55 -4.35
C GLY A 45 0.09 -4.41 -4.32
N THR A 46 0.04 -3.57 -5.35
CA THR A 46 0.86 -2.37 -5.49
C THR A 46 0.15 -1.15 -4.90
N PHE A 47 0.87 -0.21 -4.30
CA PHE A 47 0.29 1.03 -3.79
C PHE A 47 1.31 2.18 -3.82
N PRO A 48 0.84 3.44 -3.81
CA PRO A 48 1.74 4.60 -3.86
C PRO A 48 2.61 4.68 -2.60
N GLY A 49 3.93 4.67 -2.76
CA GLY A 49 4.87 4.72 -1.63
C GLY A 49 4.79 6.03 -0.83
N ASN A 50 4.35 7.12 -1.44
CA ASN A 50 4.13 8.41 -0.78
C ASN A 50 2.86 8.48 0.08
N TYR A 51 2.02 7.45 0.05
CA TYR A 51 0.82 7.35 0.90
C TYR A 51 1.09 6.63 2.22
N VAL A 52 2.33 6.20 2.46
CA VAL A 52 2.71 5.46 3.66
C VAL A 52 3.97 6.03 4.32
N GLU A 53 4.02 5.96 5.65
CA GLU A 53 5.22 6.27 6.46
C GLU A 53 5.71 5.04 7.23
N LYS A 54 6.92 5.10 7.80
CA LYS A 54 7.48 3.98 8.57
C LYS A 54 6.90 3.93 9.97
#